data_AF-A0A3M1E8E6-F1
#
_entry.id   AF-A0A3M1E8E6-F1
#
_cell.length_a   1.000
_cell.length_b   1.000
_cell.length_c   1.000
_cell.angle_alpha   90.00
_cell.angle_beta   90.00
_cell.angle_gamma   90.00
#
_symmetry.space_group_name_H-M   'P 1'
#
loop_
_entity.id
_entity.type
_entity.pdbx_description
1 polymer ?
#
loop_
_entity_poly.entity_id
_entity_poly.type
_entity_poly.pdbx_seq_one_letter_code
_entity_poly.pdbx_strand_id
1 'polypeptide(L)'
;PPEGCGEPPTYYAVVTMDGDRMGEKLRVANEDEQRQISRWLSTFATKKVTRIVKDHWGELIYSGGDDVLAMLPVSTAIAAAGELAKTFRSGWPIKKQSATVSAGIAVVHYKEDLRFALDAARRAEVHAKESGRDALTLAICRRSGEHTSVLVPWSSVAEKSVTEKVDELVKHFIGGLSDRWTYALRTEVGSLPNYDAFEAELRRLLRRTEVILSGDKTDEDQEKAKERKEKAITDCCELLSLYRDAMKARTPNAEDRDRHICQWFTVLCQSASFLARGRDR
;
A
#
# COMPACT_ATOMS: atom_id res chain seq x y z
N PRO A 1 8.89 -16.24 24.33
CA PRO A 1 7.97 -15.08 24.45
C PRO A 1 7.09 -15.32 25.68
N PRO A 2 6.73 -14.29 26.47
CA PRO A 2 5.73 -14.47 27.54
C PRO A 2 4.44 -15.05 26.93
N GLU A 3 3.76 -15.93 27.68
CA GLU A 3 2.52 -16.58 27.23
C GLU A 3 1.50 -15.53 26.75
N GLY A 4 0.95 -15.72 25.55
CA GLY A 4 -0.06 -14.83 24.96
C GLY A 4 0.47 -13.74 24.03
N CYS A 5 1.77 -13.46 24.00
CA CYS A 5 2.37 -12.62 22.96
C CYS A 5 2.80 -13.52 21.79
N GLY A 6 2.17 -13.37 20.62
CA GLY A 6 2.49 -14.15 19.42
C GLY A 6 3.97 -14.14 19.03
N GLU A 7 4.34 -14.91 18.02
CA GLU A 7 5.73 -14.96 17.53
C GLU A 7 6.23 -13.55 17.13
N PRO A 8 7.52 -13.26 17.36
CA PRO A 8 8.09 -11.98 16.96
C PRO A 8 8.04 -11.81 15.43
N PRO A 9 7.76 -10.59 14.93
CA PRO A 9 7.74 -10.33 13.50
C PRO A 9 9.11 -10.61 12.87
N THR A 10 9.12 -11.27 11.71
CA THR A 10 10.36 -11.64 11.00
C THR A 10 10.64 -10.77 9.78
N TYR A 11 9.74 -9.84 9.48
CA TYR A 11 9.85 -8.93 8.36
C TYR A 11 9.81 -7.47 8.84
N TYR A 12 10.49 -6.60 8.11
CA TYR A 12 10.42 -5.15 8.26
C TYR A 12 10.24 -4.49 6.90
N ALA A 13 9.79 -3.23 6.89
CA ALA A 13 9.60 -2.45 5.67
C ALA A 13 10.66 -1.35 5.55
N VAL A 14 11.27 -1.24 4.39
CA VAL A 14 12.04 -0.05 3.96
C VAL A 14 11.13 0.79 3.09
N VAL A 15 10.93 2.05 3.46
CA VAL A 15 10.11 3.02 2.72
C VAL A 15 11.03 4.08 2.15
N THR A 16 10.98 4.27 0.84
CA THR A 16 11.59 5.40 0.15
C THR A 16 10.53 6.19 -0.62
N MET A 17 10.68 7.51 -0.69
CA MET A 17 9.73 8.39 -1.35
C MET A 17 10.48 9.61 -1.90
N ASP A 18 10.12 10.06 -3.10
CA ASP A 18 10.75 11.18 -3.79
C ASP A 18 9.70 12.01 -4.54
N GLY A 19 9.92 13.33 -4.64
CA GLY A 19 9.01 14.27 -5.26
C GLY A 19 9.00 14.17 -6.79
N ASP A 20 7.79 14.14 -7.36
CA ASP A 20 7.65 13.99 -8.80
C ASP A 20 7.97 15.28 -9.56
N ARG A 21 9.02 15.23 -10.38
CA ARG A 21 9.41 16.32 -11.30
C ARG A 21 9.71 17.64 -10.59
N MET A 22 10.31 17.58 -9.40
CA MET A 22 10.62 18.77 -8.60
C MET A 22 11.47 19.80 -9.34
N GLY A 23 12.43 19.36 -10.17
CA GLY A 23 13.21 20.26 -11.02
C GLY A 23 12.37 21.06 -12.02
N GLU A 24 11.36 20.44 -12.64
CA GLU A 24 10.43 21.14 -13.52
C GLU A 24 9.60 22.17 -12.74
N LYS A 25 9.17 21.79 -11.53
CA LYS A 25 8.37 22.68 -10.67
C LYS A 25 9.14 23.94 -10.26
N LEU A 26 10.40 23.77 -9.86
CA LEU A 26 11.28 24.88 -9.49
C LEU A 26 11.62 25.78 -10.68
N ARG A 27 11.79 25.20 -11.88
CA ARG A 27 12.14 25.95 -13.10
C ARG A 27 11.04 26.92 -13.54
N VAL A 28 9.77 26.56 -13.35
CA VAL A 28 8.62 27.40 -13.74
C VAL A 28 8.17 28.36 -12.63
N ALA A 29 8.70 28.19 -11.40
CA ALA A 29 8.40 29.03 -10.27
C ALA A 29 9.21 30.34 -10.32
N ASN A 30 8.57 31.46 -10.00
CA ASN A 30 9.28 32.73 -9.79
C ASN A 30 10.04 32.73 -8.44
N GLU A 31 10.83 33.78 -8.16
CA GLU A 31 11.65 33.83 -6.94
C GLU A 31 10.85 33.67 -5.64
N ASP A 32 9.67 34.29 -5.54
CA ASP A 32 8.85 34.18 -4.33
C ASP A 32 8.26 32.76 -4.20
N GLU A 33 7.78 32.19 -5.30
CA GLU A 33 7.29 30.81 -5.35
C GLU A 33 8.40 29.80 -5.00
N GLN A 34 9.62 29.99 -5.49
CA GLN A 34 10.77 29.17 -5.12
C GLN A 34 11.10 29.26 -3.63
N ARG A 35 11.01 30.45 -3.03
CA ARG A 35 11.18 30.62 -1.58
C ARG A 35 10.07 29.91 -0.80
N GLN A 36 8.83 30.00 -1.24
CA GLN A 36 7.71 29.29 -0.61
C GLN A 36 7.88 27.77 -0.70
N ILE A 37 8.23 27.24 -1.88
CA ILE A 37 8.51 25.81 -2.09
C ILE A 37 9.65 25.37 -1.16
N SER A 38 10.76 26.10 -1.10
CA SER A 38 11.91 25.76 -0.26
C SER A 38 11.55 25.73 1.23
N ARG A 39 10.75 26.69 1.71
CA ARG A 39 10.23 26.69 3.10
C ARG A 39 9.32 25.50 3.37
N TRP A 40 8.46 25.15 2.41
CA TRP A 40 7.58 23.99 2.52
C TRP A 40 8.39 22.69 2.58
N LEU A 41 9.32 22.46 1.64
CA LEU A 41 10.18 21.29 1.60
C LEU A 41 11.01 21.15 2.89
N SER A 42 11.56 22.25 3.41
CA SER A 42 12.26 22.25 4.69
C SER A 42 11.33 21.86 5.85
N THR A 43 10.11 22.42 5.90
CA THR A 43 9.11 22.11 6.94
C THR A 43 8.62 20.67 6.85
N PHE A 44 8.39 20.19 5.62
CA PHE A 44 8.00 18.82 5.35
C PHE A 44 9.07 17.86 5.86
N ALA A 45 10.31 18.00 5.39
CA ALA A 45 11.41 17.12 5.72
C ALA A 45 11.76 17.10 7.23
N THR A 46 11.82 18.28 7.87
CA THR A 46 12.31 18.40 9.25
C THR A 46 11.25 18.16 10.32
N LYS A 47 9.98 18.51 10.04
CA LYS A 47 8.89 18.44 11.03
C LYS A 47 7.87 17.38 10.70
N LYS A 48 7.37 17.35 9.45
CA LYS A 48 6.24 16.49 9.08
C LYS A 48 6.68 15.03 8.96
N VAL A 49 7.74 14.77 8.21
CA VAL A 49 8.27 13.41 8.01
C VAL A 49 8.63 12.77 9.34
N THR A 50 9.43 13.45 10.17
CA THR A 50 9.83 12.98 11.51
C THR A 50 8.64 12.59 12.38
N ARG A 51 7.60 13.44 12.41
CA ARG A 51 6.40 13.18 13.19
C ARG A 51 5.65 11.96 12.66
N ILE A 52 5.36 11.92 11.35
CA ILE A 52 4.58 10.85 10.73
C ILE A 52 5.29 9.50 10.91
N VAL A 53 6.59 9.42 10.61
CA VAL A 53 7.35 8.17 10.76
C VAL A 53 7.28 7.66 12.22
N LYS A 54 7.44 8.56 13.20
CA LYS A 54 7.35 8.21 14.63
C LYS A 54 5.94 7.77 15.05
N ASP A 55 4.89 8.46 14.59
CA ASP A 55 3.50 8.14 14.89
C ASP A 55 3.11 6.74 14.34
N HIS A 56 3.79 6.28 13.29
CA HIS A 56 3.67 4.94 12.72
C HIS A 56 4.75 3.94 13.21
N TRP A 57 5.42 4.25 14.31
CA TRP A 57 6.44 3.43 14.98
C TRP A 57 7.66 3.09 14.12
N GLY A 58 7.96 3.94 13.15
CA GLY A 58 9.14 3.84 12.31
C GLY A 58 10.36 4.55 12.86
N GLU A 59 11.49 4.25 12.23
CA GLU A 59 12.76 4.96 12.40
C GLU A 59 13.09 5.71 11.10
N LEU A 60 13.34 7.01 11.22
CA LEU A 60 13.71 7.86 10.08
C LEU A 60 15.22 7.81 9.85
N ILE A 61 15.65 7.39 8.66
CA ILE A 61 17.07 7.32 8.30
C ILE A 61 17.51 8.61 7.61
N TYR A 62 16.72 9.08 6.64
CA TYR A 62 17.01 10.28 5.89
C TYR A 62 15.73 11.01 5.50
N SER A 63 15.80 12.34 5.52
CA SER A 63 14.73 13.24 5.08
C SER A 63 15.35 14.55 4.60
N GLY A 64 15.28 14.80 3.30
CA GLY A 64 15.91 15.97 2.67
C GLY A 64 15.04 16.54 1.57
N GLY A 65 14.39 17.66 1.86
CA GLY A 65 13.46 18.30 0.93
C GLY A 65 12.22 17.44 0.67
N ASP A 66 12.19 16.76 -0.46
CA ASP A 66 11.14 15.84 -0.88
C ASP A 66 11.52 14.36 -0.79
N ASP A 67 12.81 14.05 -0.63
CA ASP A 67 13.33 12.68 -0.52
C ASP A 67 13.27 12.17 0.94
N VAL A 68 12.78 10.95 1.12
CA VAL A 68 12.58 10.29 2.41
C VAL A 68 13.07 8.85 2.35
N LEU A 69 13.77 8.41 3.39
CA LEU A 69 14.11 7.02 3.65
C LEU A 69 13.84 6.68 5.12
N ALA A 70 13.00 5.68 5.36
CA ALA A 70 12.63 5.23 6.70
C ALA A 70 12.48 3.71 6.77
N MET A 71 12.63 3.17 7.98
CA MET A 71 12.30 1.77 8.29
C MET A 71 11.05 1.74 9.16
N LEU A 72 10.08 0.89 8.83
CA LEU A 72 8.80 0.79 9.54
C LEU A 72 8.40 -0.66 9.81
N PRO A 73 7.57 -0.89 10.85
CA PRO A 73 6.80 -2.12 10.95
C PRO A 73 5.98 -2.35 9.69
N VAL A 74 5.92 -3.62 9.26
CA VAL A 74 5.23 -4.02 8.03
C VAL A 74 3.76 -3.60 8.03
N SER A 75 3.10 -3.67 9.19
CA SER A 75 1.68 -3.33 9.36
C SER A 75 1.36 -1.84 9.21
N THR A 76 2.32 -0.94 9.45
CA THR A 76 2.08 0.52 9.40
C THR A 76 2.71 1.20 8.19
N ALA A 77 3.58 0.52 7.45
CA ALA A 77 4.34 1.09 6.35
C ALA A 77 3.47 1.74 5.25
N ILE A 78 2.36 1.10 4.84
CA ILE A 78 1.44 1.67 3.83
C ILE A 78 0.73 2.91 4.38
N ALA A 79 0.24 2.85 5.61
CA ALA A 79 -0.46 3.96 6.23
C ALA A 79 0.46 5.18 6.36
N ALA A 80 1.70 4.97 6.81
CA ALA A 80 2.71 6.01 6.88
C ALA A 80 3.01 6.63 5.50
N ALA A 81 3.22 5.81 4.48
CA ALA A 81 3.49 6.29 3.12
C ALA A 81 2.30 7.09 2.54
N GLY A 82 1.07 6.63 2.77
CA GLY A 82 -0.14 7.37 2.37
C GLY A 82 -0.28 8.72 3.10
N GLU A 83 0.01 8.77 4.40
CA GLU A 83 -0.01 10.02 5.17
C GLU A 83 1.08 10.99 4.73
N LEU A 84 2.29 10.49 4.43
CA LEU A 84 3.38 11.28 3.87
C LEU A 84 2.98 11.91 2.53
N ALA A 85 2.44 11.11 1.60
CA ALA A 85 2.00 11.59 0.30
C ALA A 85 0.87 12.63 0.42
N LYS A 86 -0.13 12.38 1.28
CA LYS A 86 -1.22 13.32 1.57
C LYS A 86 -0.71 14.61 2.17
N THR A 87 0.22 14.53 3.12
CA THR A 87 0.83 15.69 3.78
C THR A 87 1.64 16.50 2.78
N PHE A 88 2.44 15.85 1.94
CA PHE A 88 3.24 16.51 0.89
C PHE A 88 2.36 17.31 -0.05
N ARG A 89 1.30 16.68 -0.58
CA ARG A 89 0.36 17.28 -1.52
C ARG A 89 -0.44 18.44 -0.90
N SER A 90 -0.96 18.25 0.31
CA SER A 90 -1.84 19.23 0.96
C SER A 90 -1.11 20.48 1.45
N GLY A 91 0.16 20.38 1.82
CA GLY A 91 0.96 21.54 2.22
C GLY A 91 1.68 22.24 1.07
N TRP A 92 1.52 21.76 -0.17
CA TRP A 92 2.15 22.37 -1.33
C TRP A 92 1.68 23.83 -1.52
N PRO A 93 2.59 24.82 -1.58
CA PRO A 93 2.18 26.23 -1.51
C PRO A 93 1.66 26.80 -2.83
N ILE A 94 1.97 26.18 -3.97
CA ILE A 94 1.71 26.76 -5.29
C ILE A 94 0.38 26.25 -5.86
N LYS A 95 -0.68 27.07 -5.80
CA LYS A 95 -2.03 26.66 -6.24
C LYS A 95 -2.15 26.32 -7.73
N LYS A 96 -1.37 26.99 -8.60
CA LYS A 96 -1.38 26.78 -10.06
C LYS A 96 -0.66 25.49 -10.49
N GLN A 97 -0.07 24.76 -9.56
CA GLN A 97 0.76 23.59 -9.85
C GLN A 97 0.57 22.55 -8.75
N SER A 98 0.03 21.38 -9.09
CA SER A 98 -0.01 20.27 -8.13
C SER A 98 1.40 19.71 -7.88
N ALA A 99 1.62 19.15 -6.69
CA ALA A 99 2.81 18.36 -6.39
C ALA A 99 2.43 16.99 -5.84
N THR A 100 3.17 16.00 -6.31
CA THR A 100 2.96 14.59 -6.04
C THR A 100 4.29 13.96 -5.69
N VAL A 101 4.25 12.77 -5.12
CA VAL A 101 5.41 11.96 -4.79
C VAL A 101 5.24 10.59 -5.40
N SER A 102 6.35 9.90 -5.64
CA SER A 102 6.36 8.47 -5.92
C SER A 102 7.11 7.76 -4.80
N ALA A 103 6.64 6.58 -4.40
CA ALA A 103 7.25 5.83 -3.31
C ALA A 103 7.51 4.37 -3.68
N GLY A 104 8.46 3.77 -2.96
CA GLY A 104 8.75 2.36 -2.96
C GLY A 104 8.74 1.84 -1.54
N ILE A 105 8.04 0.73 -1.31
CA ILE A 105 8.13 -0.02 -0.06
C ILE A 105 8.71 -1.39 -0.39
N ALA A 106 9.81 -1.77 0.26
CA ALA A 106 10.30 -3.14 0.25
C ALA A 106 10.06 -3.79 1.61
N VAL A 107 9.35 -4.91 1.61
CA VAL A 107 9.16 -5.77 2.78
C VAL A 107 10.13 -6.93 2.68
N VAL A 108 11.04 -7.03 3.65
CA VAL A 108 12.18 -7.97 3.63
C VAL A 108 12.33 -8.68 4.98
N HIS A 109 12.87 -9.88 4.95
CA HIS A 109 13.15 -10.64 6.16
C HIS A 109 14.30 -9.98 6.95
N TYR A 110 14.27 -10.01 8.28
CA TYR A 110 15.29 -9.33 9.13
C TYR A 110 16.74 -9.83 8.95
N LYS A 111 16.94 -10.96 8.28
CA LYS A 111 18.26 -11.55 7.96
C LYS A 111 18.75 -11.20 6.56
N GLU A 112 17.92 -10.52 5.76
CA GLU A 112 18.28 -10.11 4.40
C GLU A 112 19.37 -9.04 4.44
N ASP A 113 20.24 -9.00 3.42
CA ASP A 113 21.26 -7.97 3.32
C ASP A 113 20.59 -6.58 3.22
N LEU A 114 21.04 -5.63 4.04
CA LEU A 114 20.49 -4.27 4.04
C LEU A 114 20.63 -3.59 2.67
N ARG A 115 21.70 -3.85 1.92
CA ARG A 115 21.87 -3.35 0.55
C ARG A 115 20.78 -3.87 -0.36
N PHE A 116 20.47 -5.16 -0.27
CA PHE A 116 19.35 -5.73 -1.03
C PHE A 116 18.03 -5.07 -0.66
N ALA A 117 17.77 -4.84 0.63
CA ALA A 117 16.55 -4.19 1.09
C ALA A 117 16.41 -2.75 0.57
N LEU A 118 17.49 -1.97 0.62
CA LEU A 118 17.54 -0.60 0.08
C LEU A 118 17.35 -0.59 -1.44
N ASP A 119 18.05 -1.48 -2.15
CA ASP A 119 17.92 -1.59 -3.61
C ASP A 119 16.52 -2.03 -4.02
N ALA A 120 15.89 -2.93 -3.28
CA ALA A 120 14.51 -3.35 -3.51
C ALA A 120 13.52 -2.20 -3.35
N ALA A 121 13.70 -1.37 -2.30
CA ALA A 121 12.86 -0.19 -2.09
C ALA A 121 13.06 0.83 -3.21
N ARG A 122 14.31 1.07 -3.63
CA ARG A 122 14.62 1.98 -4.74
C ARG A 122 14.05 1.50 -6.06
N ARG A 123 14.18 0.21 -6.39
CA ARG A 123 13.56 -0.38 -7.59
C ARG A 123 12.04 -0.21 -7.58
N ALA A 124 11.41 -0.37 -6.43
CA ALA A 124 9.97 -0.17 -6.29
C ALA A 124 9.58 1.31 -6.55
N GLU A 125 10.33 2.27 -6.01
CA GLU A 125 10.10 3.70 -6.25
C GLU A 125 10.32 4.10 -7.72
N VAL A 126 11.38 3.59 -8.34
CA VAL A 126 11.61 3.77 -9.79
C VAL A 126 10.45 3.21 -10.60
N HIS A 127 9.99 2.00 -10.27
CA HIS A 127 8.82 1.40 -10.93
C HIS A 127 7.56 2.25 -10.76
N ALA A 128 7.34 2.88 -9.60
CA ALA A 128 6.22 3.80 -9.40
C ALA A 128 6.32 5.03 -10.32
N LYS A 129 7.53 5.59 -10.48
CA LYS A 129 7.79 6.70 -11.38
C LYS A 129 7.59 6.33 -12.85
N GLU A 130 8.07 5.16 -13.26
CA GLU A 130 7.91 4.64 -14.63
C GLU A 130 6.45 4.31 -14.94
N SER A 131 5.67 3.92 -13.93
CA SER A 131 4.22 3.64 -14.03
C SER A 131 3.33 4.89 -13.96
N GLY A 132 3.87 6.05 -14.36
CA GLY A 132 3.12 7.30 -14.45
C GLY A 132 3.14 8.19 -13.20
N ARG A 133 3.97 7.89 -12.19
CA ARG A 133 4.16 8.70 -10.96
C ARG A 133 2.92 8.82 -10.09
N ASP A 134 2.95 9.60 -9.01
CA ASP A 134 1.83 9.75 -8.08
C ASP A 134 1.31 8.40 -7.54
N ALA A 135 2.23 7.47 -7.24
CA ALA A 135 1.91 6.14 -6.76
C ALA A 135 2.99 5.57 -5.84
N LEU A 136 2.61 4.50 -5.15
CA LEU A 136 3.49 3.62 -4.40
C LEU A 136 3.67 2.31 -5.16
N THR A 137 4.87 1.76 -5.22
CA THR A 137 5.06 0.32 -5.49
C THR A 137 5.40 -0.38 -4.18
N LEU A 138 4.63 -1.41 -3.84
CA LEU A 138 4.93 -2.34 -2.76
C LEU A 138 5.62 -3.58 -3.33
N ALA A 139 6.82 -3.87 -2.85
CA ALA A 139 7.59 -5.08 -3.15
C ALA A 139 7.69 -5.96 -1.90
N ILE A 140 7.25 -7.21 -2.00
CA ILE A 140 7.40 -8.21 -0.95
C ILE A 140 8.49 -9.17 -1.39
N CYS A 141 9.59 -9.19 -0.64
CA CYS A 141 10.74 -10.03 -0.88
C CYS A 141 10.72 -11.21 0.10
N ARG A 142 10.06 -12.30 -0.28
CA ARG A 142 9.94 -13.49 0.59
C ARG A 142 11.28 -14.22 0.69
N ARG A 143 11.54 -14.81 1.85
CA ARG A 143 12.75 -15.61 2.12
C ARG A 143 12.84 -16.86 1.24
N SER A 144 11.72 -17.36 0.75
CA SER A 144 11.67 -18.45 -0.23
C SER A 144 12.30 -18.10 -1.59
N GLY A 145 12.60 -16.83 -1.84
CA GLY A 145 13.07 -16.31 -3.13
C GLY A 145 11.93 -15.82 -4.03
N GLU A 146 10.66 -16.03 -3.66
CA GLU A 146 9.53 -15.42 -4.40
C GLU A 146 9.47 -13.92 -4.11
N HIS A 147 9.58 -13.11 -5.15
CA HIS A 147 9.43 -11.67 -5.07
C HIS A 147 8.16 -11.26 -5.83
N THR A 148 7.31 -10.47 -5.18
CA THR A 148 6.10 -9.94 -5.79
C THR A 148 6.06 -8.43 -5.64
N SER A 149 5.67 -7.71 -6.68
CA SER A 149 5.49 -6.26 -6.64
C SER A 149 4.11 -5.85 -7.14
N VAL A 150 3.55 -4.79 -6.55
CA VAL A 150 2.26 -4.23 -6.94
C VAL A 150 2.25 -2.71 -6.77
N LEU A 151 1.61 -2.02 -7.71
CA LEU A 151 1.45 -0.58 -7.78
C LEU A 151 0.15 -0.24 -7.06
N VAL A 152 0.23 0.77 -6.21
CA VAL A 152 -0.83 1.28 -5.37
C VAL A 152 -0.89 2.79 -5.64
N PRO A 153 -1.74 3.23 -6.58
CA PRO A 153 -1.94 4.66 -6.83
C PRO A 153 -2.36 5.41 -5.55
N TRP A 154 -1.86 6.63 -5.32
CA TRP A 154 -2.29 7.40 -4.14
C TRP A 154 -3.72 7.90 -4.28
N SER A 155 -4.02 8.47 -5.45
CA SER A 155 -5.25 9.19 -5.71
C SER A 155 -6.36 8.24 -6.17
N SER A 156 -7.56 8.55 -5.69
CA SER A 156 -8.81 8.02 -6.18
C SER A 156 -9.78 9.18 -6.44
N VAL A 157 -10.85 8.91 -7.17
CA VAL A 157 -11.96 9.84 -7.42
C VAL A 157 -12.89 9.96 -6.17
N ALA A 158 -12.64 9.18 -5.11
CA ALA A 158 -13.52 9.06 -3.93
C ALA A 158 -12.93 9.70 -2.65
N GLU A 159 -13.74 9.83 -1.60
CA GLU A 159 -13.36 10.39 -0.29
C GLU A 159 -12.21 9.64 0.40
N LYS A 160 -12.01 8.35 0.07
CA LYS A 160 -10.92 7.50 0.58
C LYS A 160 -9.94 7.08 -0.53
N SER A 161 -8.66 7.09 -0.21
CA SER A 161 -7.54 6.66 -1.06
C SER A 161 -7.41 5.14 -1.15
N VAL A 162 -6.74 4.65 -2.19
CA VAL A 162 -6.42 3.21 -2.34
C VAL A 162 -5.59 2.72 -1.16
N THR A 163 -4.63 3.51 -0.69
CA THR A 163 -3.79 3.15 0.47
C THR A 163 -4.58 2.99 1.76
N GLU A 164 -5.58 3.84 2.01
CA GLU A 164 -6.47 3.71 3.18
C GLU A 164 -7.32 2.43 3.09
N LYS A 165 -7.83 2.09 1.90
CA LYS A 165 -8.58 0.84 1.68
C LYS A 165 -7.71 -0.42 1.78
N VAL A 166 -6.44 -0.34 1.36
CA VAL A 166 -5.48 -1.44 1.56
C VAL A 166 -5.19 -1.63 3.05
N ASP A 167 -5.01 -0.55 3.81
CA ASP A 167 -4.84 -0.59 5.26
C ASP A 167 -6.08 -1.18 5.98
N GLU A 168 -7.29 -0.84 5.54
CA GLU A 168 -8.53 -1.49 5.99
C GLU A 168 -8.52 -3.01 5.73
N LEU A 169 -8.07 -3.44 4.54
CA LEU A 169 -7.93 -4.87 4.21
C LEU A 169 -6.88 -5.57 5.10
N VAL A 170 -5.74 -4.92 5.38
CA VAL A 170 -4.73 -5.42 6.32
C VAL A 170 -5.37 -5.60 7.71
N LYS A 171 -6.15 -4.63 8.18
CA LYS A 171 -6.86 -4.72 9.48
C LYS A 171 -7.89 -5.84 9.51
N HIS A 172 -8.58 -6.13 8.40
CA HIS A 172 -9.48 -7.29 8.30
C HIS A 172 -8.72 -8.62 8.49
N PHE A 173 -7.55 -8.76 7.87
CA PHE A 173 -6.70 -9.95 8.06
C PHE A 173 -6.17 -10.06 9.50
N ILE A 174 -5.71 -8.96 10.09
CA ILE A 174 -5.32 -8.92 11.53
C ILE A 174 -6.51 -9.31 12.42
N GLY A 175 -7.72 -8.87 12.05
CA GLY A 175 -8.98 -9.17 12.74
C GLY A 175 -9.51 -10.60 12.55
N GLY A 176 -8.75 -11.48 11.89
CA GLY A 176 -9.07 -12.92 11.76
C GLY A 176 -9.72 -13.32 10.43
N LEU A 177 -9.84 -12.43 9.44
CA LEU A 177 -10.30 -12.82 8.10
C LEU A 177 -9.30 -13.82 7.50
N SER A 178 -9.79 -14.98 7.06
CA SER A 178 -8.94 -15.94 6.35
C SER A 178 -8.44 -15.38 5.02
N ASP A 179 -7.20 -15.69 4.66
CA ASP A 179 -6.52 -15.25 3.45
C ASP A 179 -6.57 -16.28 2.31
N ARG A 180 -7.14 -17.47 2.55
CA ARG A 180 -7.21 -18.56 1.56
C ARG A 180 -7.86 -18.14 0.25
N TRP A 181 -8.84 -17.24 0.31
CA TRP A 181 -9.51 -16.70 -0.88
C TRP A 181 -8.54 -15.97 -1.82
N THR A 182 -7.50 -15.31 -1.30
CA THR A 182 -6.52 -14.59 -2.13
C THR A 182 -5.67 -15.55 -2.98
N TYR A 183 -5.46 -16.77 -2.49
CA TYR A 183 -4.72 -17.82 -3.22
C TYR A 183 -5.62 -18.53 -4.24
N ALA A 184 -6.89 -18.79 -3.88
CA ALA A 184 -7.88 -19.28 -4.82
C ALA A 184 -8.05 -18.28 -6.00
N LEU A 185 -8.21 -17.00 -5.69
CA LEU A 185 -8.31 -15.94 -6.70
C LEU A 185 -7.09 -15.89 -7.63
N ARG A 186 -5.86 -16.03 -7.10
CA ARG A 186 -4.63 -16.10 -7.93
C ARG A 186 -4.58 -17.31 -8.86
N THR A 187 -5.20 -18.41 -8.47
CA THR A 187 -5.27 -19.61 -9.32
C THR A 187 -6.27 -19.41 -10.46
N GLU A 188 -7.37 -18.70 -10.21
CA GLU A 188 -8.48 -18.55 -11.17
C GLU A 188 -8.33 -17.33 -12.08
N VAL A 189 -7.63 -16.26 -11.66
CA VAL A 189 -7.56 -14.96 -12.37
C VAL A 189 -7.15 -15.06 -13.84
N GLY A 190 -6.27 -15.99 -14.21
CA GLY A 190 -5.84 -16.18 -15.59
C GLY A 190 -6.90 -16.77 -16.52
N SER A 191 -7.91 -17.43 -15.96
CA SER A 191 -8.99 -18.12 -16.69
C SER A 191 -10.29 -17.33 -16.76
N LEU A 192 -10.41 -16.26 -15.96
CA LEU A 192 -11.61 -15.44 -15.92
C LEU A 192 -11.72 -14.57 -17.18
N PRO A 193 -12.88 -14.57 -17.88
CA PRO A 193 -13.01 -13.99 -19.21
C PRO A 193 -13.02 -12.45 -19.22
N ASN A 194 -13.48 -11.82 -18.15
CA ASN A 194 -13.63 -10.37 -18.06
C ASN A 194 -13.69 -9.89 -16.59
N TYR A 195 -13.75 -8.57 -16.42
CA TYR A 195 -13.83 -7.92 -15.11
C TYR A 195 -15.07 -8.35 -14.31
N ASP A 196 -16.23 -8.48 -14.96
CA ASP A 196 -17.48 -8.82 -14.25
C ASP A 196 -17.43 -10.24 -13.68
N ALA A 197 -16.85 -11.19 -14.43
CA ALA A 197 -16.58 -12.54 -13.96
C ALA A 197 -15.58 -12.54 -12.79
N PHE A 198 -14.56 -11.69 -12.84
CA PHE A 198 -13.61 -11.51 -11.74
C PHE A 198 -14.26 -10.96 -10.48
N GLU A 199 -15.10 -9.93 -10.60
CA GLU A 199 -15.82 -9.36 -9.46
C GLU A 199 -16.80 -10.38 -8.86
N ALA A 200 -17.53 -11.12 -9.69
CA ALA A 200 -18.42 -12.19 -9.23
C ALA A 200 -17.66 -13.28 -8.48
N GLU A 201 -16.47 -13.67 -8.98
CA GLU A 201 -15.62 -14.68 -8.36
C GLU A 201 -15.03 -14.19 -7.03
N LEU A 202 -14.53 -12.95 -6.97
CA LEU A 202 -14.09 -12.31 -5.73
C LEU A 202 -15.20 -12.35 -4.66
N ARG A 203 -16.41 -11.92 -5.00
CA ARG A 203 -17.57 -11.94 -4.10
C ARG A 203 -17.90 -13.37 -3.65
N ARG A 204 -17.84 -14.36 -4.56
CA ARG A 204 -18.08 -15.77 -4.26
C ARG A 204 -17.08 -16.32 -3.24
N LEU A 205 -15.78 -16.04 -3.43
CA LEU A 205 -14.72 -16.50 -2.52
C LEU A 205 -14.80 -15.83 -1.16
N LEU A 206 -15.04 -14.50 -1.10
CA LEU A 206 -15.21 -13.79 0.16
C LEU A 206 -16.43 -14.28 0.95
N ARG A 207 -17.55 -14.56 0.27
CA ARG A 207 -18.74 -15.18 0.90
C ARG A 207 -18.49 -16.58 1.45
N ARG A 208 -17.53 -17.33 0.90
CA ARG A 208 -17.12 -18.64 1.41
C ARG A 208 -16.01 -18.58 2.47
N THR A 209 -15.43 -17.39 2.67
CA THR A 209 -14.35 -17.20 3.64
C THR A 209 -14.87 -17.28 5.06
N GLU A 210 -14.08 -17.87 5.94
CA GLU A 210 -14.34 -17.96 7.37
C GLU A 210 -13.61 -16.83 8.11
N VAL A 211 -14.21 -16.35 9.19
CA VAL A 211 -13.56 -15.47 10.16
C VAL A 211 -13.11 -16.33 11.32
N ILE A 212 -11.80 -16.37 11.57
CA ILE A 212 -11.22 -17.15 12.66
C ILE A 212 -11.43 -16.35 13.94
N LEU A 213 -12.25 -16.89 14.84
CA LEU A 213 -12.46 -16.38 16.18
C LEU A 213 -11.54 -17.11 17.16
N SER A 214 -11.00 -16.40 18.15
CA SER A 214 -10.26 -16.99 19.26
C SER A 214 -11.21 -17.35 20.42
N GLY A 215 -11.19 -18.60 20.87
CA GLY A 215 -11.94 -19.06 22.05
C GLY A 215 -13.24 -19.82 21.77
N ASP A 216 -13.99 -20.14 22.84
CA ASP A 216 -15.31 -20.78 22.76
C ASP A 216 -16.34 -19.84 22.13
N LYS A 217 -17.16 -20.38 21.23
CA LYS A 217 -18.06 -19.61 20.36
C LYS A 217 -19.38 -19.33 21.07
N THR A 218 -19.56 -18.11 21.57
CA THR A 218 -20.88 -17.63 22.00
C THR A 218 -21.73 -17.22 20.79
N ASP A 219 -23.05 -17.15 20.94
CA ASP A 219 -23.95 -16.66 19.89
C ASP A 219 -23.63 -15.20 19.50
N GLU A 220 -23.16 -14.37 20.45
CA GLU A 220 -22.70 -13.01 20.18
C GLU A 220 -21.44 -12.96 19.31
N ASP A 221 -20.50 -13.90 19.51
CA ASP A 221 -19.28 -13.96 18.71
C ASP A 221 -19.56 -14.38 17.26
N GLN A 222 -20.57 -15.24 17.06
CA GLN A 222 -21.02 -15.63 15.72
C GLN A 222 -21.64 -14.45 14.96
N GLU A 223 -22.47 -13.63 15.62
CA GLU A 223 -23.04 -12.45 14.98
C GLU A 223 -21.96 -11.41 14.65
N LYS A 224 -21.02 -11.15 15.57
CA LYS A 224 -19.86 -10.26 15.32
C LYS A 224 -18.99 -10.76 14.15
N ALA A 225 -18.79 -12.07 14.03
CA ALA A 225 -18.04 -12.65 12.91
C ALA A 225 -18.75 -12.43 11.57
N LYS A 226 -20.08 -12.57 11.55
CA LYS A 226 -20.92 -12.33 10.38
C LYS A 226 -20.89 -10.86 9.96
N GLU A 227 -21.02 -9.93 10.90
CA GLU A 227 -20.89 -8.49 10.65
C GLU A 227 -19.51 -8.12 10.09
N ARG A 228 -18.43 -8.63 10.71
CA ARG A 228 -17.06 -8.42 10.23
C ARG A 228 -16.87 -8.93 8.80
N LYS A 229 -17.43 -10.11 8.50
CA LYS A 229 -17.37 -10.70 7.17
C LYS A 229 -18.10 -9.85 6.14
N GLU A 230 -19.31 -9.38 6.44
CA GLU A 230 -20.08 -8.53 5.52
C GLU A 230 -19.38 -7.19 5.27
N LYS A 231 -18.79 -6.61 6.33
CA LYS A 231 -17.94 -5.42 6.20
C LYS A 231 -16.71 -5.67 5.33
N ALA A 232 -16.00 -6.78 5.54
CA ALA A 232 -14.85 -7.16 4.71
C ALA A 232 -15.23 -7.34 3.24
N ILE A 233 -16.40 -7.94 2.95
CA ILE A 233 -16.91 -8.06 1.58
C ILE A 233 -17.11 -6.68 0.96
N THR A 234 -17.78 -5.78 1.68
CA THR A 234 -18.06 -4.40 1.23
C THR A 234 -16.76 -3.65 0.97
N ASP A 235 -15.84 -3.63 1.95
CA ASP A 235 -14.57 -2.92 1.84
C ASP A 235 -13.68 -3.46 0.71
N CYS A 236 -13.67 -4.78 0.47
CA CYS A 236 -12.93 -5.38 -0.65
C CYS A 236 -13.53 -5.00 -2.01
N CYS A 237 -14.86 -4.98 -2.13
CA CYS A 237 -15.52 -4.59 -3.38
C CYS A 237 -15.31 -3.10 -3.68
N GLU A 238 -15.37 -2.25 -2.66
CA GLU A 238 -15.03 -0.83 -2.76
C GLU A 238 -13.57 -0.65 -3.18
N LEU A 239 -12.64 -1.38 -2.56
CA LEU A 239 -11.22 -1.36 -2.94
C LEU A 239 -11.02 -1.78 -4.40
N LEU A 240 -11.72 -2.82 -4.89
CA LEU A 240 -11.62 -3.27 -6.28
C LEU A 240 -12.06 -2.16 -7.25
N SER A 241 -13.22 -1.55 -7.01
CA SER A 241 -13.75 -0.46 -7.83
C SER A 241 -12.78 0.72 -7.86
N LEU A 242 -12.32 1.13 -6.67
CA LEU A 242 -11.38 2.23 -6.50
C LEU A 242 -10.05 1.98 -7.23
N TYR A 243 -9.53 0.76 -7.09
CA TYR A 243 -8.29 0.34 -7.71
C TYR A 243 -8.41 0.30 -9.23
N ARG A 244 -9.52 -0.22 -9.76
CA ARG A 244 -9.80 -0.25 -11.19
C ARG A 244 -9.77 1.15 -11.78
N ASP A 245 -10.46 2.10 -11.16
CA ASP A 245 -10.55 3.46 -11.68
C ASP A 245 -9.20 4.18 -11.63
N ALA A 246 -8.44 4.00 -10.54
CA ALA A 246 -7.09 4.57 -10.43
C ALA A 246 -6.11 3.97 -11.46
N MET A 247 -6.24 2.67 -11.76
CA MET A 247 -5.37 1.97 -12.70
C MET A 247 -5.76 2.18 -14.18
N LYS A 248 -7.03 2.45 -14.49
CA LYS A 248 -7.47 2.79 -15.86
C LYS A 248 -6.71 3.99 -16.43
N ALA A 249 -6.45 5.00 -15.59
CA ALA A 249 -5.68 6.19 -15.98
C ALA A 249 -4.20 5.90 -16.29
N ARG A 250 -3.70 4.73 -15.87
CA ARG A 250 -2.29 4.34 -15.92
C ARG A 250 -1.98 3.24 -16.93
N THR A 251 -3.02 2.58 -17.46
CA THR A 251 -2.89 1.42 -18.35
C THR A 251 -3.34 1.81 -19.77
N PRO A 252 -2.41 2.19 -20.67
CA PRO A 252 -2.77 2.79 -21.95
C PRO A 252 -3.46 1.80 -22.91
N ASN A 253 -3.06 0.53 -22.92
CA ASN A 253 -3.68 -0.48 -23.78
C ASN A 253 -5.05 -0.90 -23.22
N ALA A 254 -6.11 -0.77 -24.03
CA ALA A 254 -7.49 -1.11 -23.65
C ALA A 254 -7.79 -2.62 -23.71
N GLU A 255 -7.15 -3.36 -24.61
CA GLU A 255 -7.48 -4.78 -24.88
C GLU A 255 -7.12 -5.70 -23.70
N ASP A 256 -6.04 -5.41 -22.99
CA ASP A 256 -5.59 -6.18 -21.81
C ASP A 256 -5.77 -5.44 -20.48
N ARG A 257 -6.42 -4.26 -20.50
CA ARG A 257 -6.51 -3.38 -19.33
C ARG A 257 -7.14 -4.08 -18.13
N ASP A 258 -8.33 -4.63 -18.32
CA ASP A 258 -9.09 -5.25 -17.22
C ASP A 258 -8.38 -6.50 -16.71
N ARG A 259 -7.80 -7.31 -17.60
CA ARG A 259 -6.98 -8.47 -17.22
C ARG A 259 -5.80 -8.06 -16.34
N HIS A 260 -5.07 -7.02 -16.75
CA HIS A 260 -3.93 -6.50 -15.99
C HIS A 260 -4.37 -5.98 -14.61
N ILE A 261 -5.45 -5.19 -14.55
CA ILE A 261 -6.00 -4.68 -13.30
C ILE A 261 -6.38 -5.83 -12.35
N CYS A 262 -7.07 -6.86 -12.85
CA CYS A 262 -7.47 -8.03 -12.06
C CYS A 262 -6.26 -8.79 -11.51
N GLN A 263 -5.21 -8.98 -12.32
CA GLN A 263 -3.96 -9.60 -11.88
C GLN A 263 -3.27 -8.79 -10.77
N TRP A 264 -3.14 -7.48 -10.96
CA TRP A 264 -2.49 -6.61 -9.96
C TRP A 264 -3.31 -6.51 -8.68
N PHE A 265 -4.63 -6.42 -8.79
CA PHE A 265 -5.51 -6.46 -7.63
C PHE A 265 -5.36 -7.76 -6.85
N THR A 266 -5.22 -8.89 -7.55
CA THR A 266 -4.99 -10.18 -6.89
C THR A 266 -3.67 -10.18 -6.12
N VAL A 267 -2.60 -9.64 -6.71
CA VAL A 267 -1.30 -9.47 -6.02
C VAL A 267 -1.43 -8.48 -4.85
N LEU A 268 -2.24 -7.43 -4.98
CA LEU A 268 -2.52 -6.46 -3.91
C LEU A 268 -3.17 -7.14 -2.70
N CYS A 269 -4.19 -7.96 -2.92
CA CYS A 269 -4.86 -8.70 -1.85
C CYS A 269 -3.92 -9.68 -1.14
N GLN A 270 -3.09 -10.41 -1.90
CA GLN A 270 -2.07 -11.28 -1.32
C GLN A 270 -1.02 -10.51 -0.54
N SER A 271 -0.65 -9.33 -1.05
CA SER A 271 0.30 -8.46 -0.39
C SER A 271 -0.25 -7.93 0.93
N ALA A 272 -1.50 -7.45 0.95
CA ALA A 272 -2.19 -7.03 2.18
C ALA A 272 -2.26 -8.16 3.22
N SER A 273 -2.55 -9.39 2.78
CA SER A 273 -2.53 -10.57 3.65
C SER A 273 -1.14 -10.86 4.23
N PHE A 274 -0.08 -10.68 3.44
CA PHE A 274 1.28 -10.83 3.92
C PHE A 274 1.66 -9.75 4.93
N LEU A 275 1.27 -8.49 4.68
CA LEU A 275 1.52 -7.38 5.59
C LEU A 275 0.90 -7.59 6.98
N ALA A 276 -0.30 -8.17 7.02
CA ALA A 276 -0.99 -8.51 8.26
C ALA A 276 -0.27 -9.62 9.07
N ARG A 277 0.42 -10.54 8.40
CA ARG A 277 1.05 -11.71 9.03
C ARG A 277 2.52 -11.49 9.38
N GLY A 278 3.26 -10.75 8.55
CA GLY A 278 4.69 -10.47 8.76
C GLY A 278 5.57 -11.73 8.82
N ARG A 279 5.17 -12.81 8.13
CA ARG A 279 5.90 -14.09 8.04
C ARG A 279 5.50 -14.89 6.80
N ASP A 280 6.40 -15.74 6.33
CA ASP A 280 6.08 -16.77 5.34
C ASP A 280 5.15 -17.84 5.97
N ARG A 281 4.34 -18.52 5.14
CA ARG A 281 3.55 -19.67 5.59
C ARG A 281 4.42 -20.88 5.86
#